data_AF-A0A5N9G0Q8-F1
#
_entry.id   AF-A0A5N9G0Q8-F1
#
_cell.length_a   1.000
_cell.length_b   1.000
_cell.length_c   1.000
_cell.angle_alpha   90.00
_cell.angle_beta   90.00
_cell.angle_gamma   90.00
#
_symmetry.space_group_name_H-M   'P 1'
#
loop_
_entity.id
_entity.type
_entity.pdbx_description
1 polymer ?
#
loop_
_entity_poly.entity_id
_entity_poly.type
_entity_poly.pdbx_seq_one_letter_code
_entity_poly.pdbx_strand_id
1 'polypeptide(L)'
;MKNAKLSLTVAGGILVIAVAVGIFINRGTYFSQSDQTQATNSDFTTVFLEQKDLKTYESFSGTLKYEDDVRIITTDEGVLTYLAPEGQGLTRGAEIYRIYQSPEDSELLAADQQV
;
A
#
# COMPACT_ATOMS: atom_id res chain seq x y z
N MET A 1 73.82 -43.92 53.20
CA MET A 1 73.09 -42.64 52.99
C MET A 1 72.63 -42.37 51.54
N LYS A 2 73.03 -43.16 50.53
CA LYS A 2 72.65 -42.93 49.12
C LYS A 2 71.18 -43.24 48.81
N ASN A 3 70.62 -44.27 49.44
CA ASN A 3 69.26 -44.78 49.15
C ASN A 3 68.15 -43.94 49.82
N ALA A 4 68.46 -43.24 50.91
CA ALA A 4 67.51 -42.37 51.61
C ALA A 4 67.13 -41.15 50.76
N LYS A 5 68.11 -40.55 50.08
CA LYS A 5 67.89 -39.40 49.17
C LYS A 5 67.02 -39.79 47.98
N LEU A 6 67.26 -40.97 47.38
CA LEU A 6 66.45 -41.48 46.28
C LEU A 6 65.00 -41.75 46.72
N SER A 7 64.79 -42.36 47.89
CA SER A 7 63.43 -42.61 48.41
C SER A 7 62.66 -41.32 48.72
N LEU A 8 63.36 -40.28 49.17
CA LEU A 8 62.74 -38.98 49.47
C LEU A 8 62.29 -38.25 48.20
N THR A 9 63.08 -38.32 47.12
CA THR A 9 62.70 -37.74 45.83
C THR A 9 61.52 -38.48 45.19
N VAL A 10 61.50 -39.80 45.29
CA VAL A 10 60.39 -40.62 44.77
C VAL A 10 59.11 -40.38 45.57
N ALA A 11 59.19 -40.36 46.90
CA ALA A 11 58.04 -40.06 47.76
C ALA A 11 57.50 -38.64 47.54
N GLY A 12 58.39 -37.65 47.38
CA GLY A 12 58.01 -36.27 47.04
C GLY A 12 57.29 -36.17 45.69
N GLY A 13 57.79 -36.88 44.67
CA GLY A 13 57.15 -36.92 43.35
C GLY A 13 55.73 -37.52 43.39
N ILE A 14 55.55 -38.63 44.12
CA ILE A 14 54.24 -39.27 44.29
C ILE A 14 53.25 -38.34 45.00
N LEU A 15 53.71 -37.63 46.04
CA LEU A 15 52.86 -36.70 46.79
C LEU A 15 52.36 -35.54 45.90
N VAL A 16 53.22 -34.98 45.06
CA VAL A 16 52.85 -33.89 44.13
C VAL A 16 51.82 -34.36 43.11
N ILE A 17 51.97 -35.57 42.58
CA ILE A 17 51.02 -36.16 41.63
C ILE A 17 49.67 -36.40 42.30
N ALA A 18 49.65 -36.94 43.53
CA ALA A 18 48.43 -37.20 44.27
C ALA A 18 47.64 -35.90 44.56
N VAL A 19 48.32 -34.83 44.95
CA VAL A 19 47.70 -33.51 45.18
C VAL A 19 47.16 -32.91 43.87
N ALA A 20 47.91 -33.03 42.77
CA ALA A 20 47.48 -32.53 41.47
C ALA A 20 46.19 -33.23 40.98
N VAL A 21 46.11 -34.55 41.14
CA VAL A 21 44.91 -35.33 40.80
C VAL A 21 43.73 -34.94 41.68
N GLY A 22 43.93 -34.77 42.99
CA GLY A 22 42.88 -34.33 43.91
C GLY A 22 42.29 -32.96 43.55
N ILE A 23 43.14 -31.99 43.17
CA ILE A 23 42.69 -30.67 42.70
C ILE A 23 41.92 -30.79 41.38
N PHE A 24 42.37 -31.65 40.47
CA PHE A 24 41.73 -31.82 39.16
C PHE A 24 40.33 -32.43 39.29
N ILE A 25 40.16 -33.43 40.16
CA ILE A 25 38.86 -34.06 40.43
C ILE A 25 37.92 -33.04 41.11
N ASN A 26 38.41 -32.32 42.12
CA ASN A 26 37.60 -31.34 42.85
C ASN A 26 37.19 -30.15 41.98
N ARG A 27 38.06 -29.70 41.05
CA ARG A 27 37.68 -28.69 40.04
C ARG A 27 36.78 -29.25 38.95
N GLY A 28 36.95 -30.52 38.56
CA GLY A 28 36.09 -31.21 37.60
C GLY A 28 34.63 -31.31 38.08
N THR A 29 34.40 -31.47 39.38
CA THR A 29 33.05 -31.48 39.97
C THR A 29 32.37 -30.11 39.96
N TYR A 30 33.12 -29.00 40.04
CA TYR A 30 32.54 -27.64 39.90
C TYR A 30 32.29 -27.24 38.44
N PHE A 31 32.99 -27.85 37.48
CA PHE A 31 32.78 -27.60 36.04
C PHE A 31 31.72 -28.50 35.39
N SER A 32 31.18 -29.49 36.11
CA SER A 32 30.14 -30.39 35.60
C SER A 32 28.70 -29.92 35.89
N GLN A 33 28.52 -28.68 36.36
CA GLN A 33 27.20 -28.15 36.76
C GLN A 33 26.80 -26.88 36.00
N SER A 34 27.24 -26.72 34.74
CA SER A 34 26.80 -25.62 33.87
C SER A 34 26.19 -26.04 32.53
N ASP A 35 26.15 -27.34 32.21
CA ASP A 35 25.55 -27.81 30.94
C ASP A 35 24.21 -28.52 31.16
N GLN A 36 23.44 -28.07 32.16
CA GLN A 36 22.00 -28.04 31.94
C GLN A 36 21.76 -26.87 30.99
N THR A 37 21.88 -27.15 29.69
CA THR A 37 21.24 -26.37 28.63
C THR A 37 19.78 -26.22 29.05
N GLN A 38 19.46 -25.09 29.69
CA GLN A 38 18.09 -24.61 29.76
C GLN A 38 17.68 -24.49 28.30
N ALA A 39 16.88 -25.45 27.84
CA ALA A 39 16.17 -25.32 26.59
C ALA A 39 15.26 -24.11 26.78
N THR A 40 15.73 -22.94 26.35
CA THR A 40 14.86 -21.82 26.02
C THR A 40 13.98 -22.30 24.89
N ASN A 41 12.89 -23.00 25.24
CA ASN A 41 11.72 -23.14 24.38
C ASN A 41 11.13 -21.74 24.24
N SER A 42 11.73 -20.90 23.40
CA SER A 42 11.01 -19.80 22.81
C SER A 42 10.05 -20.44 21.81
N ASP A 43 8.78 -20.52 22.17
CA ASP A 43 7.72 -21.03 21.30
C ASP A 43 7.66 -20.16 20.03
N PHE A 44 8.36 -20.59 18.98
CA PHE A 44 8.26 -19.98 17.67
C PHE A 44 6.95 -20.43 17.04
N THR A 45 5.94 -19.58 17.12
CA THR A 45 4.71 -19.76 16.35
C THR A 45 4.97 -19.41 14.88
N THR A 46 4.60 -20.29 13.97
CA THR A 46 4.73 -20.09 12.52
C THR A 46 3.35 -20.01 11.90
N VAL A 47 3.21 -19.19 10.85
CA VAL A 47 1.97 -19.09 10.07
C VAL A 47 2.22 -19.63 8.67
N PHE A 48 1.28 -20.43 8.17
CA PHE A 48 1.34 -20.92 6.80
C PHE A 48 1.08 -19.77 5.82
N LEU A 49 2.04 -19.49 4.95
CA LEU A 49 1.89 -18.53 3.87
C LEU A 49 1.31 -19.26 2.64
N GLU A 50 0.21 -18.73 2.12
CA GLU A 50 -0.43 -19.21 0.89
C GLU A 50 -0.10 -18.26 -0.25
N GLN A 51 0.25 -18.80 -1.43
CA GLN A 51 0.47 -17.99 -2.63
C GLN A 51 -0.87 -17.46 -3.14
N LYS A 52 -1.03 -16.14 -3.15
CA LYS A 52 -2.20 -15.46 -3.72
C LYS A 52 -1.76 -14.41 -4.73
N ASP A 53 -2.62 -14.17 -5.71
CA ASP A 53 -2.43 -13.08 -6.65
C ASP A 53 -2.65 -11.74 -5.92
N LEU A 54 -1.60 -10.91 -5.89
CA LEU A 54 -1.64 -9.62 -5.21
C LEU A 54 -2.00 -8.54 -6.23
N LYS A 55 -3.20 -7.97 -6.10
CA LYS A 55 -3.64 -6.84 -6.91
C LYS A 55 -3.61 -5.56 -6.09
N THR A 56 -2.86 -4.58 -6.56
CA THR A 56 -2.83 -3.24 -5.99
C THR A 56 -3.73 -2.34 -6.84
N TYR A 57 -4.72 -1.72 -6.21
CA TYR A 57 -5.57 -0.71 -6.83
C TYR A 57 -5.19 0.65 -6.29
N GLU A 58 -5.02 1.61 -7.20
CA GLU A 58 -4.77 3.01 -6.85
C GLU A 58 -6.07 3.79 -7.01
N SER A 59 -6.44 4.53 -5.97
CA SER A 59 -7.63 5.37 -5.97
C SER A 59 -7.25 6.79 -6.37
N PHE A 60 -7.87 7.29 -7.44
CA PHE A 60 -7.70 8.68 -7.87
C PHE A 60 -8.87 9.51 -7.37
N SER A 61 -8.57 10.57 -6.63
CA SER A 61 -9.53 11.57 -6.20
C SER A 61 -9.41 12.79 -7.10
N GLY A 62 -10.52 13.28 -7.63
CA GLY A 62 -10.56 14.47 -8.47
C GLY A 62 -11.99 14.97 -8.67
N THR A 63 -12.12 16.15 -9.25
CA THR A 63 -13.40 16.73 -9.67
C THR A 63 -13.58 16.48 -11.16
N LEU A 64 -14.76 16.03 -11.58
CA LEU A 64 -15.09 15.93 -12.99
C LEU A 64 -15.14 17.32 -13.61
N LYS A 65 -14.36 17.53 -14.67
CA LYS A 65 -14.44 18.73 -15.49
C LYS A 65 -15.51 18.51 -16.56
N TYR A 66 -16.54 19.33 -16.55
CA TYR A 66 -17.49 19.43 -17.66
C TYR A 66 -16.86 20.25 -18.80
N GLU A 67 -17.32 20.02 -20.03
CA GLU A 67 -16.93 20.88 -21.16
C GLU A 67 -17.45 22.32 -20.97
N ASP A 68 -17.04 23.22 -21.85
CA ASP A 68 -17.39 24.63 -21.73
C ASP A 68 -18.89 24.87 -21.89
N ASP A 69 -19.45 25.72 -21.02
CA ASP A 69 -20.85 26.13 -21.10
C ASP A 69 -21.08 26.97 -22.36
N VAL A 70 -21.98 26.50 -23.23
CA VAL A 70 -22.39 27.25 -24.42
C VAL A 70 -23.63 28.06 -24.10
N ARG A 71 -23.49 29.39 -24.07
CA ARG A 71 -24.63 30.30 -23.93
C ARG A 71 -25.24 30.59 -25.30
N ILE A 72 -26.50 30.22 -25.47
CA ILE A 72 -27.28 30.54 -26.67
C ILE A 72 -28.04 31.83 -26.40
N ILE A 73 -27.85 32.81 -27.28
CA ILE A 73 -28.54 34.11 -27.22
C ILE A 73 -29.24 34.29 -28.55
N THR A 74 -30.53 34.59 -28.50
CA THR A 74 -31.28 34.90 -29.71
C THR A 74 -30.94 36.30 -30.20
N THR A 75 -30.70 36.43 -31.50
CA THR A 75 -30.49 37.72 -32.18
C THR A 75 -31.80 38.41 -32.57
N ASP A 76 -32.89 37.65 -32.65
CA ASP A 76 -34.12 38.07 -33.30
C ASP A 76 -35.23 38.35 -32.27
N GLU A 77 -35.99 39.42 -32.47
CA GLU A 77 -37.11 39.77 -31.61
C GLU A 77 -38.38 39.02 -32.04
N GLY A 78 -39.17 38.52 -31.10
CA GLY A 78 -40.44 37.85 -31.44
C GLY A 78 -41.02 37.05 -30.28
N VAL A 79 -41.98 36.18 -30.58
CA VAL A 79 -42.63 35.34 -29.58
C VAL A 79 -41.97 33.98 -29.52
N LEU A 80 -41.46 33.60 -28.35
CA LEU A 80 -40.94 32.25 -28.09
C LEU A 80 -42.10 31.24 -28.14
N THR A 81 -42.10 30.38 -29.15
CA THR A 81 -43.15 29.38 -29.39
C THR A 81 -42.74 27.96 -29.00
N TYR A 82 -41.44 27.72 -28.91
CA TYR A 82 -40.89 26.44 -28.48
C TYR A 82 -39.59 26.67 -27.70
N LEU A 83 -39.41 25.87 -26.65
CA LEU A 83 -38.18 25.76 -25.89
C LEU A 83 -37.97 24.29 -25.54
N ALA A 84 -36.75 23.78 -25.76
CA ALA A 84 -36.40 22.43 -25.38
C ALA A 84 -36.49 22.25 -23.84
N PRO A 85 -37.06 21.13 -23.36
CA PRO A 85 -37.11 20.80 -21.93
C PRO A 85 -35.74 20.80 -21.25
N GLU A 86 -35.71 21.30 -20.01
CA GLU A 86 -34.50 21.26 -19.19
C GLU A 86 -34.06 19.82 -18.89
N GLY A 87 -32.75 19.57 -18.93
CA GLY A 87 -32.17 18.25 -18.69
C GLY A 87 -32.28 17.27 -19.85
N GLN A 88 -32.89 17.66 -20.98
CA GLN A 88 -32.91 16.84 -22.19
C GLN A 88 -31.52 16.85 -22.87
N GLY A 89 -31.02 15.66 -23.21
CA GLY A 89 -29.84 15.54 -24.07
C GLY A 89 -30.15 15.98 -25.50
N LEU A 90 -29.39 16.95 -26.01
CA LEU A 90 -29.53 17.47 -27.36
C LEU A 90 -28.47 16.87 -28.28
N THR A 91 -28.88 16.46 -29.47
CA THR A 91 -27.95 16.04 -30.52
C THR A 91 -27.57 17.23 -31.39
N ARG A 92 -26.47 17.11 -32.12
CA ARG A 92 -26.03 18.16 -33.05
C ARG A 92 -27.12 18.41 -34.11
N GLY A 93 -27.57 19.65 -34.21
CA GLY A 93 -28.65 20.05 -35.12
C GLY A 93 -30.06 19.92 -34.53
N ALA A 94 -30.20 19.51 -33.27
CA ALA A 94 -31.48 19.56 -32.57
C ALA A 94 -31.95 21.02 -32.41
N GLU A 95 -33.26 21.22 -32.50
CA GLU A 95 -33.88 22.52 -32.26
C GLU A 95 -33.94 22.82 -30.76
N ILE A 96 -33.45 24.00 -30.38
CA ILE A 96 -33.33 24.40 -28.96
C ILE A 96 -34.43 25.40 -28.60
N TYR A 97 -34.72 26.33 -29.50
CA TYR A 97 -35.78 27.31 -29.35
C TYR A 97 -36.39 27.63 -30.72
N ARG A 98 -37.63 28.11 -30.71
CA ARG A 98 -38.30 28.66 -31.90
C ARG A 98 -38.92 29.99 -31.60
N ILE A 99 -38.65 30.98 -32.44
CA ILE A 99 -39.28 32.29 -32.36
C ILE A 99 -40.17 32.46 -33.57
N TYR A 100 -41.42 32.84 -33.29
CA TYR A 100 -42.34 33.32 -34.30
C TYR A 100 -42.20 34.83 -34.40
N GLN A 101 -41.92 35.29 -35.62
CA GLN A 101 -42.03 36.69 -36.00
C GLN A 101 -43.25 36.79 -36.92
N SER A 102 -44.18 37.70 -36.58
CA SER A 102 -45.19 38.06 -37.58
C SER A 102 -44.46 38.90 -38.62
N PRO A 103 -44.40 38.48 -39.90
CA PRO A 103 -43.95 39.39 -40.92
C PRO A 103 -44.86 40.63 -40.89
N GLU A 104 -44.26 41.82 -40.95
CA GLU A 104 -45.06 42.98 -41.37
C GLU A 104 -45.53 42.69 -42.80
N ASP A 105 -46.82 42.91 -43.08
CA ASP A 105 -47.41 42.60 -44.39
C ASP A 105 -46.59 43.16 -45.57
N SER A 106 -45.84 44.25 -45.36
CA SER A 106 -44.92 44.87 -46.32
C SER A 106 -43.69 44.02 -46.69
N GLU A 107 -43.13 43.23 -45.77
CA GLU A 107 -41.90 42.46 -46.01
C GLU A 107 -42.17 41.21 -46.85
N LEU A 108 -43.31 40.55 -46.63
CA LEU A 108 -43.77 39.43 -47.47
C LEU A 108 -44.11 39.91 -48.88
N LEU A 109 -44.81 41.04 -49.02
CA LEU A 109 -45.15 41.61 -50.33
C LEU A 109 -43.90 42.04 -51.12
N ALA A 110 -42.84 42.50 -50.45
CA ALA A 110 -41.59 42.87 -51.10
C ALA A 110 -40.76 41.66 -51.57
N ALA A 111 -40.85 40.52 -50.88
CA ALA A 111 -40.17 39.28 -51.29
C ALA A 111 -40.84 38.63 -52.51
N ASP A 112 -42.18 38.70 -52.59
CA ASP A 112 -42.96 38.11 -53.69
C ASP A 112 -42.84 38.91 -55.01
N GLN A 113 -42.49 40.20 -54.93
CA GLN A 113 -42.32 41.08 -56.11
C GLN A 113 -40.93 41.01 -56.76
N GLN A 114 -40.00 40.20 -56.26
CA GLN A 114 -38.63 40.07 -56.80
C GLN A 114 -38.43 38.86 -57.74
N VAL A 115 -39.51 38.25 -58.26
CA VAL A 115 -39.45 37.19 -59.28
C VAL A 115 -39.85 37.71 -60.66
#